data_AF-A0AAV2IA53-F1
#
_entry.id   AF-A0AAV2IA53-F1
#
_cell.length_a   1.000
_cell.length_b   1.000
_cell.length_c   1.000
_cell.angle_alpha   90.00
_cell.angle_beta   90.00
_cell.angle_gamma   90.00
#
_symmetry.space_group_name_H-M   'P 1'
#
loop_
_entity.id
_entity.type
_entity.pdbx_description
1 polymer ?
#
loop_
_entity_poly.entity_id
_entity_poly.type
_entity_poly.pdbx_seq_one_letter_code
_entity_poly.pdbx_strand_id
1 'polypeptide(L)'
;MISSRCANSSRRQLIVLPLCMLLLMIYLWTLYQSTSQCLNDAEKLQAPPEANHNVTALAAQWRGQRNQLSQMLNQMKQVYGQQSCEMLTLRGMDDQVSENGGWCKAASSPNSPSHVTDTQFSEAMSSFLKGKRVASFGDGPGEYKKLLESYGEVVSYTAYDGAPYCEEVTGGKVTFLDLTAPQYGLPIFDWGICVEVAEHIPAKYETIFLDNLVRHVREGLILSWSRPDQDGLSHVNNKAFEDVVPLMLRRGFALNVTAGEPLRRSAQQHWLKNNVHVYNRISKDSLSELDA
;
A
#
# COMPACT_ATOMS: atom_id res chain seq x y z
N MET A 1 44.07 83.58 8.84
CA MET A 1 43.24 83.04 9.94
C MET A 1 42.38 81.91 9.38
N ILE A 2 42.04 80.90 10.21
CA ILE A 2 41.39 79.59 9.89
C ILE A 2 42.45 78.53 9.51
N SER A 3 43.04 77.72 10.40
CA SER A 3 42.58 76.82 11.49
C SER A 3 41.82 75.56 11.05
N SER A 4 42.59 74.46 11.05
CA SER A 4 42.32 73.10 11.53
C SER A 4 40.93 72.47 11.37
N ARG A 5 40.90 71.29 10.72
CA ARG A 5 40.20 70.06 11.17
C ARG A 5 40.37 68.95 10.13
N CYS A 6 41.39 68.11 10.30
CA CYS A 6 41.50 66.83 9.60
C CYS A 6 42.20 65.81 10.51
N ALA A 7 41.50 65.34 11.54
CA ALA A 7 41.95 64.26 12.41
C ALA A 7 40.76 63.71 13.22
N ASN A 8 39.87 62.93 12.61
CA ASN A 8 38.93 62.12 13.41
C ASN A 8 38.20 60.94 12.70
N SER A 9 38.78 60.32 11.66
CA SER A 9 38.15 59.12 11.05
C SER A 9 38.80 57.77 11.40
N SER A 10 40.01 57.74 11.97
CA SER A 10 40.74 56.47 12.25
C SER A 10 40.46 55.83 13.62
N ARG A 11 39.84 56.55 14.58
CA ARG A 11 39.51 55.99 15.91
C ARG A 11 38.20 55.21 15.98
N ARG A 12 37.29 55.39 15.01
CA ARG A 12 36.01 54.66 14.98
C ARG A 12 36.14 53.23 14.45
N GLN A 13 37.16 52.93 13.63
CA GLN A 13 37.36 51.58 13.08
C GLN A 13 38.06 50.62 14.05
N LEU A 14 38.85 51.11 15.02
CA LEU A 14 39.57 50.25 15.97
C LEU A 14 38.68 49.63 17.07
N ILE A 15 37.50 50.18 17.34
CA ILE A 15 36.59 49.68 18.40
C ILE A 15 35.52 48.74 17.82
N VAL A 16 35.18 48.87 16.53
CA VAL A 16 34.12 48.09 15.89
C VAL A 16 34.55 46.63 15.65
N LEU A 17 35.80 46.39 15.25
CA LEU A 17 36.31 45.03 15.03
C LEU A 17 36.27 44.13 16.28
N PRO A 18 36.77 44.54 17.45
CA PRO A 18 36.71 43.71 18.65
C PRO A 18 35.28 43.49 19.16
N LEU A 19 34.38 44.46 18.97
CA LEU A 19 32.97 44.31 19.33
C LEU A 19 32.26 43.28 18.43
N CYS A 20 32.52 43.29 17.12
CA CYS A 20 31.99 42.30 16.19
C CYS A 20 32.54 40.89 16.46
N MET A 21 33.82 40.76 16.81
CA MET A 21 34.40 39.48 17.23
C MET A 21 33.76 38.95 18.52
N LEU A 22 33.50 39.83 19.50
CA LEU A 22 32.84 39.45 20.75
C LEU A 22 31.40 38.97 20.48
N LEU A 23 30.64 39.68 19.64
CA LEU A 23 29.29 39.28 19.26
C LEU A 23 29.26 37.95 18.49
N LEU A 24 30.23 37.71 17.61
CA LEU A 24 30.39 36.45 16.89
C LEU A 24 30.71 35.30 17.86
N MET A 25 31.60 35.53 18.83
CA MET A 25 31.94 34.54 19.85
C MET A 25 30.74 34.21 20.76
N ILE A 26 29.96 35.22 21.15
CA ILE A 26 28.71 35.01 21.91
C ILE A 26 27.72 34.19 21.08
N TYR A 27 27.54 34.54 19.79
CA TYR A 27 26.63 33.81 18.89
C TYR A 27 27.06 32.34 18.69
N LEU A 28 28.34 32.10 18.42
CA LEU A 28 28.90 30.75 18.29
C LEU A 28 28.81 29.96 19.59
N TRP A 29 28.99 30.61 20.75
CA TRP A 29 28.82 29.96 22.06
C TRP A 29 27.34 29.62 22.32
N THR A 30 26.40 30.47 21.95
CA THR A 30 24.96 30.16 22.07
C THR A 30 24.53 29.04 21.12
N LEU A 31 25.07 28.99 19.90
CA LEU A 31 24.86 27.88 18.98
C LEU A 31 25.44 26.58 19.55
N TYR A 32 26.66 26.62 20.08
CA TYR A 32 27.31 25.47 20.70
C TYR A 32 26.49 24.93 21.89
N GLN A 33 26.06 25.81 22.79
CA GLN A 33 25.19 25.46 23.92
C GLN A 33 23.88 24.83 23.44
N SER A 34 23.22 25.42 22.43
CA SER A 34 21.98 24.86 21.86
C SER A 34 22.20 23.49 21.23
N THR A 35 23.29 23.29 20.48
CA THR A 35 23.61 22.00 19.86
C THR A 35 23.99 20.95 20.90
N SER A 36 24.74 21.33 21.94
CA SER A 36 25.09 20.44 23.05
C SER A 36 23.86 20.05 23.85
N GLN A 37 22.92 20.96 24.06
CA GLN A 37 21.66 20.67 24.70
C GLN A 37 20.82 19.69 23.86
N CYS A 38 20.68 19.91 22.54
CA CYS A 38 19.99 18.97 21.67
C CYS A 38 20.66 17.59 21.62
N LEU A 39 21.99 17.51 21.63
CA LEU A 39 22.72 16.24 21.66
C LEU A 39 22.52 15.51 23.01
N ASN A 40 22.58 16.24 24.12
CA ASN A 40 22.31 15.69 25.45
C ASN A 40 20.86 15.24 25.61
N ASP A 41 19.91 15.97 25.02
CA ASP A 41 18.48 15.60 25.04
C ASP A 41 18.21 14.38 24.14
N ALA A 42 18.92 14.25 23.02
CA ALA A 42 18.89 13.06 22.17
C ALA A 42 19.56 11.85 22.83
N GLU A 43 20.62 12.05 23.61
CA GLU A 43 21.30 10.99 24.38
C GLU A 43 20.50 10.58 25.64
N LYS A 44 19.69 11.51 26.19
CA LYS A 44 18.71 11.24 27.26
C LYS A 44 17.44 10.54 26.77
N LEU A 45 17.16 10.52 25.47
CA LEU A 45 16.33 9.48 24.87
C LEU A 45 17.12 8.16 24.90
N GLN A 46 17.35 7.66 26.11
CA GLN A 46 17.83 6.32 26.36
C GLN A 46 16.91 5.34 25.62
N ALA A 47 17.52 4.27 25.09
CA ALA A 47 16.84 3.12 24.52
C ALA A 47 15.58 2.78 25.34
N PRO A 48 14.46 2.42 24.67
CA PRO A 48 13.21 2.17 25.36
C PRO A 48 13.45 1.19 26.52
N PRO A 49 12.85 1.44 27.70
CA PRO A 49 13.02 0.54 28.84
C PRO A 49 12.68 -0.88 28.39
N GLU A 50 13.49 -1.87 28.82
CA GLU A 50 13.25 -3.29 28.54
C GLU A 50 11.75 -3.57 28.68
N ALA A 51 11.11 -3.90 27.57
CA ALA A 51 9.67 -4.00 27.51
C ALA A 51 9.20 -4.99 28.58
N ASN A 52 8.41 -4.50 29.54
CA ASN A 52 7.89 -5.32 30.64
C ASN A 52 7.22 -6.57 30.04
N HIS A 53 7.71 -7.76 30.42
CA HIS A 53 7.26 -9.05 29.87
C HIS A 53 5.74 -9.23 29.95
N ASN A 54 5.07 -8.59 30.92
CA ASN A 54 3.61 -8.63 31.02
C ASN A 54 2.91 -7.77 29.96
N VAL A 55 3.51 -6.64 29.56
CA VAL A 55 2.98 -5.75 28.52
C VAL A 55 3.12 -6.40 27.14
N THR A 56 4.24 -7.08 26.88
CA THR A 56 4.45 -7.79 25.60
C THR A 56 3.50 -8.99 25.46
N ALA A 57 3.28 -9.75 26.54
CA ALA A 57 2.32 -10.84 26.56
C ALA A 57 0.87 -10.35 26.32
N LEU A 58 0.47 -9.27 26.98
CA LEU A 58 -0.86 -8.67 26.80
C LEU A 58 -1.06 -8.15 25.37
N ALA A 59 -0.06 -7.48 24.79
CA ALA A 59 -0.10 -7.03 23.41
C ALA A 59 -0.22 -8.21 22.43
N ALA A 60 0.47 -9.32 22.68
CA ALA A 60 0.32 -10.54 21.89
C ALA A 60 -1.11 -11.11 21.97
N GLN A 61 -1.70 -11.15 23.16
CA GLN A 61 -3.09 -11.57 23.35
C GLN A 61 -4.06 -10.70 22.56
N TRP A 62 -3.95 -9.37 22.64
CA TRP A 62 -4.83 -8.45 21.92
C TRP A 62 -4.68 -8.55 20.40
N ARG A 63 -3.46 -8.77 19.89
CA ARG A 63 -3.26 -9.07 18.47
C ARG A 63 -3.93 -10.37 18.06
N GLY A 64 -3.85 -11.41 18.89
CA GLY A 64 -4.57 -12.66 18.67
C GLY A 64 -6.09 -12.42 18.55
N GLN A 65 -6.67 -11.66 19.47
CA GLN A 65 -8.09 -11.30 19.44
C GLN A 65 -8.46 -10.45 18.21
N ARG A 66 -7.65 -9.45 17.85
CA ARG A 66 -7.83 -8.65 16.63
C ARG A 66 -7.89 -9.53 15.39
N ASN A 67 -6.94 -10.45 15.26
CA ASN A 67 -6.84 -11.33 14.09
C ASN A 67 -8.04 -12.28 14.02
N GLN A 68 -8.49 -12.83 15.17
CA GLN A 68 -9.70 -13.65 15.23
C GLN A 68 -10.96 -12.86 14.83
N LEU A 69 -11.12 -11.63 15.33
CA LEU A 69 -12.26 -10.77 14.97
C LEU A 69 -12.25 -10.38 13.50
N SER A 70 -11.08 -10.13 12.93
CA SER A 70 -10.91 -9.88 11.49
C SER A 70 -11.35 -11.09 10.65
N GLN A 71 -10.93 -12.30 11.02
CA GLN A 71 -11.35 -13.54 10.35
C GLN A 71 -12.87 -13.78 10.45
N MET A 72 -13.45 -13.59 11.64
CA MET A 72 -14.89 -13.70 11.83
C MET A 72 -15.65 -12.68 10.98
N LEU A 73 -15.19 -11.42 10.94
CA LEU A 73 -15.79 -10.39 10.09
C LEU A 73 -15.69 -10.76 8.61
N ASN A 74 -14.55 -11.29 8.14
CA ASN A 74 -14.39 -11.74 6.77
C ASN A 74 -15.38 -12.88 6.43
N GLN A 75 -15.54 -13.86 7.31
CA GLN A 75 -16.52 -14.94 7.12
C GLN A 75 -17.96 -14.41 7.07
N MET A 76 -18.32 -13.49 7.97
CA MET A 76 -19.64 -12.85 7.97
C MET A 76 -19.88 -12.07 6.67
N LYS A 77 -18.87 -11.38 6.16
CA LYS A 77 -18.92 -10.66 4.87
C LYS A 77 -19.14 -11.61 3.70
N GLN A 78 -18.50 -12.78 3.71
CA GLN A 78 -18.72 -13.82 2.69
C GLN A 78 -20.18 -14.28 2.67
N VAL A 79 -20.71 -14.67 3.82
CA VAL A 79 -22.11 -15.14 3.95
C VAL A 79 -23.09 -14.05 3.54
N TYR A 80 -22.84 -12.80 3.95
CA TYR A 80 -23.67 -11.67 3.54
C TYR A 80 -23.64 -11.45 2.02
N GLY A 81 -22.46 -11.55 1.39
CA GLY A 81 -22.32 -11.46 -0.05
C GLY A 81 -23.04 -12.59 -0.80
N GLN A 82 -22.98 -13.82 -0.29
CA GLN A 82 -23.70 -14.98 -0.83
C GLN A 82 -25.21 -14.75 -0.79
N GLN A 83 -25.75 -14.33 0.36
CA GLN A 83 -27.18 -13.99 0.50
C GLN A 83 -27.60 -12.85 -0.43
N SER A 84 -26.76 -11.83 -0.58
CA SER A 84 -26.99 -10.73 -1.52
C SER A 84 -27.11 -11.24 -2.96
N CYS A 85 -26.21 -12.11 -3.40
CA CYS A 85 -26.29 -12.74 -4.71
C CYS A 85 -27.53 -13.62 -4.88
N GLU A 86 -27.89 -14.43 -3.87
CA GLU A 86 -29.10 -15.26 -3.92
C GLU A 86 -30.36 -14.40 -4.10
N MET A 87 -30.43 -13.27 -3.41
CA MET A 87 -31.53 -12.31 -3.57
C MET A 87 -31.58 -11.69 -4.97
N LEU A 88 -30.43 -11.43 -5.60
CA LEU A 88 -30.35 -10.96 -6.98
C LEU A 88 -30.81 -12.04 -7.96
N THR A 89 -30.40 -13.29 -7.77
CA THR A 89 -30.86 -14.43 -8.57
C THR A 89 -32.38 -14.59 -8.52
N LEU A 90 -32.99 -14.47 -7.33
CA LEU A 90 -34.46 -14.51 -7.18
C LEU A 90 -35.19 -13.37 -7.91
N ARG A 91 -34.49 -12.27 -8.20
CA ARG A 91 -34.99 -11.14 -8.98
C ARG A 91 -34.70 -11.26 -10.48
N GLY A 92 -34.07 -12.35 -10.93
CA GLY A 92 -33.68 -12.58 -12.33
C GLY A 92 -32.45 -11.76 -12.75
N MET A 93 -31.49 -11.62 -11.83
CA MET A 93 -30.45 -10.59 -11.86
C MET A 93 -29.06 -11.15 -11.43
N ASP A 94 -28.76 -12.41 -11.76
CA ASP A 94 -27.66 -13.23 -11.22
C ASP A 94 -26.25 -12.94 -11.75
N ASP A 95 -26.13 -12.09 -12.77
CA ASP A 95 -24.89 -11.63 -13.40
C ASP A 95 -24.26 -10.39 -12.73
N GLN A 96 -24.82 -9.95 -11.61
CA GLN A 96 -24.40 -8.75 -10.90
C GLN A 96 -23.30 -8.98 -9.84
N VAL A 97 -22.90 -7.88 -9.21
CA VAL A 97 -22.02 -7.87 -8.03
C VAL A 97 -22.86 -7.95 -6.75
N SER A 98 -22.33 -8.60 -5.71
CA SER A 98 -22.89 -8.56 -4.36
C SER A 98 -22.75 -7.19 -3.73
N GLU A 99 -23.45 -6.96 -2.61
CA GLU A 99 -23.41 -5.71 -1.84
C GLU A 99 -22.00 -5.28 -1.35
N ASN A 100 -21.03 -6.20 -1.32
CA ASN A 100 -19.63 -5.90 -1.01
C ASN A 100 -18.74 -5.64 -2.25
N GLY A 101 -19.31 -5.65 -3.46
CA GLY A 101 -18.62 -5.40 -4.73
C GLY A 101 -18.04 -6.64 -5.41
N GLY A 102 -18.03 -7.79 -4.74
CA GLY A 102 -17.58 -9.06 -5.32
C GLY A 102 -18.53 -9.57 -6.42
N TRP A 103 -17.99 -10.23 -7.43
CA TRP A 103 -18.83 -10.77 -8.50
C TRP A 103 -19.63 -11.99 -8.01
N CYS A 104 -20.91 -12.08 -8.38
CA CYS A 104 -21.74 -13.24 -8.04
C CYS A 104 -21.28 -14.50 -8.78
N LYS A 105 -21.85 -15.65 -8.41
CA LYS A 105 -21.33 -16.99 -8.75
C LYS A 105 -21.09 -17.22 -10.24
N ALA A 106 -22.03 -16.82 -11.10
CA ALA A 106 -21.89 -17.01 -12.54
C ALA A 106 -20.77 -16.12 -13.11
N ALA A 107 -20.75 -14.84 -12.71
CA ALA A 107 -19.78 -13.86 -13.17
C ALA A 107 -18.34 -14.17 -12.70
N SER A 108 -18.17 -14.68 -11.47
CA SER A 108 -16.87 -15.07 -10.88
C SER A 108 -16.36 -16.45 -11.30
N SER A 109 -17.13 -17.19 -12.11
CA SER A 109 -16.75 -18.53 -12.57
C SER A 109 -15.55 -18.49 -13.51
N PRO A 110 -14.64 -19.50 -13.48
CA PRO A 110 -13.55 -19.60 -14.46
C PRO A 110 -13.98 -19.63 -15.93
N ASN A 111 -15.25 -19.99 -16.21
CA ASN A 111 -15.80 -20.02 -17.56
C ASN A 111 -16.54 -18.72 -17.94
N SER A 112 -16.56 -17.73 -17.05
CA SER A 112 -17.21 -16.45 -17.29
C SER A 112 -16.48 -15.68 -18.40
N PRO A 113 -17.20 -15.12 -19.40
CA PRO A 113 -16.59 -14.29 -20.43
C PRO A 113 -16.16 -12.91 -19.91
N SER A 114 -16.56 -12.54 -18.69
CA SER A 114 -16.24 -11.25 -18.09
C SER A 114 -14.78 -11.14 -17.62
N HIS A 115 -14.11 -12.27 -17.42
CA HIS A 115 -12.70 -12.28 -17.02
C HIS A 115 -11.78 -12.19 -18.24
N VAL A 116 -10.86 -11.23 -18.21
CA VAL A 116 -9.83 -11.06 -19.23
C VAL A 116 -8.47 -11.28 -18.59
N THR A 117 -7.72 -12.26 -19.09
CA THR A 117 -6.33 -12.52 -18.67
C THR A 117 -5.37 -12.17 -19.79
N ASP A 118 -4.33 -11.41 -19.45
CA ASP A 118 -3.31 -10.97 -20.39
C ASP A 118 -2.03 -11.80 -20.19
N THR A 119 -1.72 -12.68 -21.14
CA THR A 119 -0.61 -13.64 -20.99
C THR A 119 0.76 -12.99 -21.08
N GLN A 120 0.94 -11.96 -21.92
CA GLN A 120 2.21 -11.23 -22.02
C GLN A 120 2.44 -10.36 -20.78
N PHE A 121 1.38 -9.78 -20.23
CA PHE A 121 1.44 -9.14 -18.93
C PHE A 121 1.82 -10.14 -17.83
N SER A 122 1.22 -11.35 -17.84
CA SER A 122 1.49 -12.40 -16.86
C SER A 122 2.94 -12.89 -16.87
N GLU A 123 3.51 -13.10 -18.06
CA GLU A 123 4.91 -13.49 -18.22
C GLU A 123 5.85 -12.40 -17.68
N ALA A 124 5.60 -11.13 -18.04
CA ALA A 124 6.38 -10.02 -17.52
C ALA A 124 6.28 -9.86 -16.00
N MET A 125 5.08 -10.07 -15.42
CA MET A 125 4.90 -10.11 -13.97
C MET A 125 5.70 -11.25 -13.33
N SER A 126 5.68 -12.45 -13.91
CA SER A 126 6.42 -13.60 -13.40
C SER A 126 7.93 -13.32 -13.32
N SER A 127 8.49 -12.75 -14.39
CA SER A 127 9.90 -12.37 -14.43
C SER A 127 10.25 -11.23 -13.48
N PHE A 128 9.37 -10.24 -13.34
CA PHE A 128 9.54 -9.16 -12.36
C PHE A 128 9.54 -9.70 -10.92
N LEU A 129 8.69 -10.68 -10.63
CA LEU A 129 8.47 -11.27 -9.30
C LEU A 129 9.33 -12.51 -9.04
N LYS A 130 10.36 -12.74 -9.85
CA LYS A 130 11.23 -13.92 -9.73
C LYS A 130 11.82 -14.07 -8.33
N GLY A 131 11.69 -15.25 -7.77
CA GLY A 131 12.18 -15.58 -6.43
C GLY A 131 11.38 -14.94 -5.29
N LYS A 132 10.16 -14.44 -5.53
CA LYS A 132 9.33 -13.78 -4.53
C LYS A 132 8.14 -14.62 -4.09
N ARG A 133 7.70 -14.43 -2.85
CA ARG A 133 6.39 -14.85 -2.38
C ARG A 133 5.38 -13.75 -2.68
N VAL A 134 4.32 -14.09 -3.39
CA VAL A 134 3.38 -13.12 -3.95
C VAL A 134 1.99 -13.36 -3.40
N ALA A 135 1.29 -12.29 -3.06
CA ALA A 135 -0.16 -12.30 -2.89
C ALA A 135 -0.84 -11.56 -4.02
N SER A 136 -1.97 -12.07 -4.49
CA SER A 136 -2.88 -11.36 -5.38
C SER A 136 -4.17 -11.05 -4.64
N PHE A 137 -4.58 -9.79 -4.68
CA PHE A 137 -5.75 -9.25 -4.01
C PHE A 137 -6.77 -8.86 -5.08
N GLY A 138 -7.73 -9.75 -5.34
CA GLY A 138 -8.67 -9.69 -6.47
C GLY A 138 -8.20 -10.49 -7.68
N ASP A 139 -7.87 -11.77 -7.49
CA ASP A 139 -7.34 -12.66 -8.55
C ASP A 139 -8.45 -13.25 -9.46
N GLY A 140 -9.71 -12.87 -9.21
CA GLY A 140 -10.90 -13.39 -9.90
C GLY A 140 -10.96 -14.92 -9.83
N PRO A 141 -11.01 -15.61 -10.98
CA PRO A 141 -11.08 -17.07 -11.03
C PRO A 141 -9.71 -17.76 -10.83
N GLY A 142 -8.64 -16.98 -10.60
CA GLY A 142 -7.30 -17.51 -10.33
C GLY A 142 -6.49 -17.85 -11.57
N GLU A 143 -6.74 -17.21 -12.72
CA GLU A 143 -5.99 -17.49 -13.96
C GLU A 143 -4.57 -16.90 -13.89
N TYR A 144 -4.38 -15.72 -13.28
CA TYR A 144 -3.03 -15.19 -13.03
C TYR A 144 -2.24 -16.11 -12.08
N LYS A 145 -2.85 -16.62 -11.00
CA LYS A 145 -2.23 -17.67 -10.16
C LYS A 145 -1.75 -18.86 -10.98
N LYS A 146 -2.65 -19.42 -11.80
CA LYS A 146 -2.31 -20.59 -12.64
C LYS A 146 -1.14 -20.30 -13.57
N LEU A 147 -1.13 -19.14 -14.25
CA LEU A 147 -0.05 -18.77 -15.17
C LEU A 147 1.27 -18.56 -14.42
N LEU A 148 1.29 -17.75 -13.35
CA LEU A 148 2.50 -17.43 -12.62
C LEU A 148 3.12 -18.65 -11.93
N GLU A 149 2.29 -19.56 -11.41
CA GLU A 149 2.76 -20.86 -10.91
C GLU A 149 3.32 -21.74 -12.03
N SER A 150 2.69 -21.76 -13.22
CA SER A 150 3.15 -22.57 -14.35
C SER A 150 4.49 -22.13 -14.93
N TYR A 151 4.80 -20.82 -14.87
CA TYR A 151 6.11 -20.31 -15.28
C TYR A 151 7.24 -20.68 -14.31
N GLY A 152 6.91 -20.93 -13.04
CA GLY A 152 7.84 -21.44 -12.04
C GLY A 152 8.92 -20.45 -11.58
N GLU A 153 8.78 -19.15 -11.87
CA GLU A 153 9.75 -18.14 -11.47
C GLU A 153 9.51 -17.59 -10.05
N VAL A 154 8.26 -17.58 -9.57
CA VAL A 154 7.89 -17.15 -8.22
C VAL A 154 8.07 -18.28 -7.20
N VAL A 155 8.34 -17.93 -5.94
CA VAL A 155 8.47 -18.94 -4.85
C VAL A 155 7.10 -19.49 -4.46
N SER A 156 6.10 -18.62 -4.36
CA SER A 156 4.72 -18.99 -4.06
C SER A 156 3.76 -17.91 -4.52
N TYR A 157 2.53 -18.29 -4.86
CA TYR A 157 1.46 -17.38 -5.23
C TYR A 157 0.19 -17.67 -4.44
N THR A 158 -0.23 -16.74 -3.59
CA THR A 158 -1.49 -16.84 -2.84
C THR A 158 -2.53 -15.92 -3.48
N ALA A 159 -3.68 -16.47 -3.86
CA ALA A 159 -4.74 -15.72 -4.52
C ALA A 159 -5.92 -15.49 -3.57
N TYR A 160 -6.35 -14.24 -3.49
CA TYR A 160 -7.53 -13.81 -2.77
C TYR A 160 -8.51 -13.12 -3.71
N ASP A 161 -9.81 -13.21 -3.44
CA ASP A 161 -10.84 -12.47 -4.17
C ASP A 161 -12.05 -12.14 -3.29
N GLY A 162 -12.74 -11.04 -3.62
CA GLY A 162 -13.93 -10.57 -2.90
C GLY A 162 -15.24 -11.23 -3.36
N ALA A 163 -15.22 -12.03 -4.44
CA ALA A 163 -16.37 -12.76 -4.94
C ALA A 163 -16.84 -13.81 -3.91
N PRO A 164 -18.08 -13.74 -3.41
CA PRO A 164 -18.53 -14.56 -2.27
C PRO A 164 -18.50 -16.09 -2.50
N TYR A 165 -18.51 -16.52 -3.77
CA TYR A 165 -18.44 -17.93 -4.17
C TYR A 165 -17.09 -18.33 -4.77
N CYS A 166 -16.04 -17.49 -4.70
CA CYS A 166 -14.75 -17.75 -5.35
C CYS A 166 -14.15 -19.10 -4.96
N GLU A 167 -14.21 -19.48 -3.68
CA GLU A 167 -13.68 -20.75 -3.19
C GLU A 167 -14.44 -21.94 -3.79
N GLU A 168 -15.75 -21.83 -3.95
CA GLU A 168 -16.57 -22.88 -4.54
C GLU A 168 -16.25 -23.03 -6.04
N VAL A 169 -16.34 -21.93 -6.79
CA VAL A 169 -16.21 -21.96 -8.27
C VAL A 169 -14.78 -22.24 -8.73
N THR A 170 -13.78 -21.98 -7.90
CA THR A 170 -12.37 -22.26 -8.19
C THR A 170 -11.85 -23.54 -7.54
N GLY A 171 -12.68 -24.26 -6.78
CA GLY A 171 -12.26 -25.46 -6.05
C GLY A 171 -11.18 -25.18 -4.99
N GLY A 172 -11.26 -24.02 -4.33
CA GLY A 172 -10.33 -23.59 -3.29
C GLY A 172 -9.01 -23.01 -3.80
N LYS A 173 -8.85 -22.82 -5.12
CA LYS A 173 -7.65 -22.19 -5.70
C LYS A 173 -7.51 -20.72 -5.26
N VAL A 174 -8.65 -20.03 -5.12
CA VAL A 174 -8.74 -18.63 -4.69
C VAL A 174 -9.53 -18.58 -3.39
N THR A 175 -8.96 -17.94 -2.37
CA THR A 175 -9.56 -17.81 -1.03
C THR A 175 -10.37 -16.51 -0.93
N PHE A 176 -11.52 -16.57 -0.26
CA PHE A 176 -12.35 -15.37 -0.07
C PHE A 176 -11.67 -14.34 0.85
N LEU A 177 -11.61 -13.10 0.42
CA LEU A 177 -11.11 -11.97 1.20
C LEU A 177 -11.84 -10.67 0.83
N ASP A 178 -12.58 -10.11 1.78
CA ASP A 178 -13.29 -8.84 1.59
C ASP A 178 -12.39 -7.65 1.95
N LEU A 179 -11.86 -6.96 0.94
CA LEU A 179 -10.97 -5.82 1.15
C LEU A 179 -11.68 -4.54 1.65
N THR A 180 -13.01 -4.55 1.80
CA THR A 180 -13.78 -3.47 2.46
C THR A 180 -13.77 -3.57 3.98
N ALA A 181 -13.26 -4.68 4.53
CA ALA A 181 -13.07 -4.89 5.96
C ALA A 181 -11.57 -4.92 6.31
N PRO A 182 -11.15 -4.50 7.51
CA PRO A 182 -9.77 -4.64 7.94
C PRO A 182 -9.34 -6.11 7.99
N GLN A 183 -8.30 -6.45 7.23
CA GLN A 183 -7.74 -7.79 7.13
C GLN A 183 -6.46 -7.91 7.93
N TYR A 184 -6.51 -8.74 8.97
CA TYR A 184 -5.39 -9.02 9.86
C TYR A 184 -5.11 -10.54 9.98
N GLY A 185 -3.89 -10.90 10.36
CA GLY A 185 -3.43 -12.28 10.52
C GLY A 185 -3.16 -13.01 9.21
N LEU A 186 -3.07 -12.30 8.08
CA LEU A 186 -2.60 -12.88 6.82
C LEU A 186 -1.07 -13.07 6.85
N PRO A 187 -0.50 -13.97 6.03
CA PRO A 187 0.94 -14.07 5.88
C PRO A 187 1.55 -12.77 5.33
N ILE A 188 2.84 -12.55 5.63
CA ILE A 188 3.61 -11.50 4.98
C ILE A 188 4.20 -12.01 3.66
N PHE A 189 3.90 -11.30 2.59
CA PHE A 189 4.40 -11.53 1.24
C PHE A 189 5.57 -10.59 0.92
N ASP A 190 6.36 -10.93 -0.08
CA ASP A 190 7.38 -10.01 -0.58
C ASP A 190 6.73 -8.94 -1.47
N TRP A 191 5.77 -9.35 -2.30
CA TRP A 191 5.04 -8.47 -3.21
C TRP A 191 3.54 -8.75 -3.20
N GLY A 192 2.74 -7.71 -3.45
CA GLY A 192 1.31 -7.85 -3.74
C GLY A 192 0.97 -7.43 -5.17
N ILE A 193 -0.05 -8.06 -5.73
CA ILE A 193 -0.67 -7.72 -7.01
C ILE A 193 -2.13 -7.33 -6.74
N CYS A 194 -2.61 -6.26 -7.33
CA CYS A 194 -4.00 -5.84 -7.28
C CYS A 194 -4.34 -5.13 -8.59
N VAL A 195 -5.02 -5.81 -9.51
CA VAL A 195 -5.20 -5.36 -10.90
C VAL A 195 -6.69 -5.30 -11.22
N GLU A 196 -7.18 -4.10 -11.54
CA GLU A 196 -8.59 -3.76 -11.84
C GLU A 196 -9.55 -4.22 -10.72
N VAL A 197 -9.29 -3.74 -9.50
CA VAL A 197 -10.05 -4.09 -8.28
C VAL A 197 -10.52 -2.83 -7.56
N ALA A 198 -9.66 -1.83 -7.45
CA ALA A 198 -9.86 -0.66 -6.60
C ALA A 198 -11.07 0.19 -7.02
N GLU A 199 -11.38 0.23 -8.31
CA GLU A 199 -12.56 0.87 -8.91
C GLU A 199 -13.88 0.25 -8.49
N HIS A 200 -13.88 -1.01 -8.05
CA HIS A 200 -15.05 -1.72 -7.54
C HIS A 200 -15.25 -1.52 -6.03
N ILE A 201 -14.25 -0.94 -5.34
CA ILE A 201 -14.32 -0.67 -3.90
C ILE A 201 -14.92 0.73 -3.68
N PRO A 202 -16.08 0.85 -2.99
CA PRO A 202 -16.66 2.16 -2.69
C PRO A 202 -15.66 3.09 -1.97
N ALA A 203 -15.64 4.38 -2.36
CA ALA A 203 -14.66 5.36 -1.85
C ALA A 203 -14.58 5.44 -0.31
N LYS A 204 -15.69 5.18 0.41
CA LYS A 204 -15.71 5.13 1.88
C LYS A 204 -14.82 4.04 2.50
N TYR A 205 -14.46 2.99 1.73
CA TYR A 205 -13.61 1.89 2.17
C TYR A 205 -12.20 1.95 1.58
N GLU A 206 -11.90 2.96 0.77
CA GLU A 206 -10.60 3.13 0.10
C GLU A 206 -9.41 3.06 1.05
N THR A 207 -9.52 3.75 2.20
CA THR A 207 -8.46 3.71 3.21
C THR A 207 -8.24 2.30 3.74
N ILE A 208 -9.32 1.59 4.07
CA ILE A 208 -9.25 0.21 4.57
C ILE A 208 -8.64 -0.72 3.50
N PHE A 209 -9.08 -0.59 2.25
CA PHE A 209 -8.58 -1.35 1.12
C PHE A 209 -7.06 -1.16 0.93
N LEU A 210 -6.59 0.08 0.82
CA LEU A 210 -5.17 0.35 0.64
C LEU A 210 -4.35 -0.09 1.86
N ASP A 211 -4.88 0.10 3.07
CA ASP A 211 -4.23 -0.35 4.30
C ASP A 211 -4.10 -1.88 4.35
N ASN A 212 -5.08 -2.62 3.83
CA ASN A 212 -4.99 -4.07 3.68
C ASN A 212 -3.85 -4.48 2.75
N LEU A 213 -3.73 -3.83 1.58
CA LEU A 213 -2.67 -4.17 0.62
C LEU A 213 -1.27 -3.93 1.21
N VAL A 214 -1.05 -2.74 1.78
CA VAL A 214 0.28 -2.33 2.23
C VAL A 214 0.71 -3.04 3.52
N ARG A 215 -0.23 -3.50 4.35
CA ARG A 215 0.09 -4.19 5.61
C ARG A 215 0.78 -5.54 5.38
N HIS A 216 0.45 -6.21 4.28
CA HIS A 216 0.84 -7.60 4.05
C HIS A 216 2.00 -7.79 3.07
N VAL A 217 2.65 -6.71 2.64
CA VAL A 217 3.70 -6.76 1.59
C VAL A 217 4.99 -6.08 2.03
N ARG A 218 6.12 -6.76 1.85
CA ARG A 218 7.43 -6.31 2.34
C ARG A 218 8.12 -5.33 1.39
N GLU A 219 8.09 -5.59 0.09
CA GLU A 219 8.92 -4.87 -0.89
C GLU A 219 8.11 -3.91 -1.77
N GLY A 220 6.90 -4.30 -2.18
CA GLY A 220 6.14 -3.48 -3.11
C GLY A 220 4.79 -4.04 -3.54
N LEU A 221 4.11 -3.26 -4.38
CA LEU A 221 2.81 -3.55 -4.98
C LEU A 221 2.85 -3.30 -6.49
N ILE A 222 2.25 -4.20 -7.26
CA ILE A 222 1.75 -3.92 -8.61
C ILE A 222 0.27 -3.57 -8.44
N LEU A 223 -0.10 -2.34 -8.74
CA LEU A 223 -1.46 -1.83 -8.58
C LEU A 223 -1.97 -1.26 -9.90
N SER A 224 -3.16 -1.66 -10.32
CA SER A 224 -3.93 -0.91 -11.31
C SER A 224 -5.26 -0.41 -10.75
N TRP A 225 -5.72 0.69 -11.33
CA TRP A 225 -6.94 1.37 -10.93
C TRP A 225 -7.53 2.05 -12.16
N SER A 226 -8.77 1.72 -12.51
CA SER A 226 -9.49 2.40 -13.59
C SER A 226 -9.48 3.93 -13.42
N ARG A 227 -9.08 4.63 -14.49
CA ARG A 227 -9.06 6.10 -14.57
C ARG A 227 -10.47 6.68 -14.55
N PRO A 228 -10.64 7.99 -14.23
CA PRO A 228 -11.92 8.66 -14.42
C PRO A 228 -12.43 8.43 -15.84
N ASP A 229 -13.75 8.26 -15.96
CA ASP A 229 -14.46 8.01 -17.22
C ASP A 229 -14.16 6.65 -17.91
N GLN A 230 -13.35 5.77 -17.31
CA GLN A 230 -13.24 4.38 -17.78
C GLN A 230 -14.47 3.58 -17.35
N ASP A 231 -15.33 3.24 -18.31
CA ASP A 231 -16.50 2.38 -18.10
C ASP A 231 -16.10 0.95 -17.68
N GLY A 232 -17.00 0.29 -16.98
CA GLY A 232 -16.89 -1.11 -16.59
C GLY A 232 -17.98 -1.51 -15.60
N LEU A 233 -18.18 -2.81 -15.44
CA LEU A 233 -19.22 -3.35 -14.57
C LEU A 233 -18.94 -2.94 -13.12
N SER A 234 -19.87 -2.22 -12.48
CA SER A 234 -19.75 -1.76 -11.09
C SER A 234 -18.45 -0.98 -10.80
N HIS A 235 -18.05 -0.12 -11.73
CA HIS A 235 -17.04 0.90 -11.50
C HIS A 235 -17.68 2.02 -10.65
N VAL A 236 -17.33 2.08 -9.37
CA VAL A 236 -17.93 3.00 -8.38
C VAL A 236 -16.93 3.99 -7.78
N ASN A 237 -15.64 3.78 -8.00
CA ASN A 237 -14.57 4.59 -7.43
C ASN A 237 -13.37 4.72 -8.38
N ASN A 238 -13.60 5.07 -9.64
CA ASN A 238 -12.50 5.37 -10.57
C ASN A 238 -11.64 6.51 -10.03
N LYS A 239 -10.33 6.47 -10.30
CA LYS A 239 -9.40 7.45 -9.75
C LYS A 239 -8.27 7.79 -10.70
N ALA A 240 -7.92 9.07 -10.78
CA ALA A 240 -6.78 9.52 -11.56
C ALA A 240 -5.48 9.02 -10.92
N PHE A 241 -4.51 8.67 -11.76
CA PHE A 241 -3.22 8.17 -11.30
C PHE A 241 -2.53 9.17 -10.36
N GLU A 242 -2.62 10.46 -10.67
CA GLU A 242 -2.04 11.56 -9.90
C GLU A 242 -2.62 11.65 -8.48
N ASP A 243 -3.85 11.18 -8.29
CA ASP A 243 -4.49 11.13 -6.98
C ASP A 243 -4.09 9.86 -6.21
N VAL A 244 -3.81 8.75 -6.89
CA VAL A 244 -3.40 7.48 -6.25
C VAL A 244 -1.98 7.58 -5.68
N VAL A 245 -1.06 8.23 -6.38
CA VAL A 245 0.35 8.39 -5.94
C VAL A 245 0.48 8.94 -4.52
N PRO A 246 -0.16 10.07 -4.13
CA PRO A 246 -0.07 10.58 -2.77
C PRO A 246 -0.76 9.67 -1.74
N LEU A 247 -1.76 8.85 -2.11
CA LEU A 247 -2.35 7.86 -1.19
C LEU A 247 -1.33 6.79 -0.80
N MET A 248 -0.54 6.32 -1.77
CA MET A 248 0.51 5.33 -1.56
C MET A 248 1.71 5.92 -0.82
N LEU A 249 2.09 7.16 -1.15
CA LEU A 249 3.20 7.85 -0.49
C LEU A 249 2.96 8.00 1.01
N ARG A 250 1.73 8.36 1.42
CA ARG A 250 1.35 8.45 2.84
C ARG A 250 1.45 7.12 3.59
N ARG A 251 1.45 5.99 2.86
CA ARG A 251 1.60 4.63 3.41
C ARG A 251 3.04 4.12 3.35
N GLY A 252 3.99 4.97 2.98
CA GLY A 252 5.40 4.61 2.87
C GLY A 252 5.75 3.89 1.57
N PHE A 253 4.97 4.10 0.50
CA PHE A 253 5.23 3.50 -0.82
C PHE A 253 5.48 4.59 -1.87
N ALA A 254 6.63 4.52 -2.52
CA ALA A 254 7.01 5.40 -3.61
C ALA A 254 6.73 4.75 -4.96
N LEU A 255 6.27 5.55 -5.92
CA LEU A 255 6.10 5.14 -7.31
C LEU A 255 7.44 4.75 -7.92
N ASN A 256 7.50 3.59 -8.58
CA ASN A 256 8.62 3.15 -9.39
C ASN A 256 8.23 3.08 -10.86
N VAL A 257 8.46 4.19 -11.55
CA VAL A 257 8.13 4.33 -12.99
C VAL A 257 8.90 3.33 -13.83
N THR A 258 10.20 3.16 -13.56
CA THR A 258 11.11 2.27 -14.29
C THR A 258 10.71 0.81 -14.19
N ALA A 259 10.25 0.35 -13.02
CA ALA A 259 9.76 -1.02 -12.85
C ALA A 259 8.38 -1.23 -13.49
N GLY A 260 7.52 -0.21 -13.49
CA GLY A 260 6.19 -0.32 -14.08
C GLY A 260 6.14 -0.22 -15.60
N GLU A 261 7.11 0.43 -16.23
CA GLU A 261 7.13 0.62 -17.68
C GLU A 261 7.20 -0.71 -18.47
N PRO A 262 8.10 -1.67 -18.14
CA PRO A 262 8.11 -2.98 -18.79
C PRO A 262 6.77 -3.72 -18.69
N LEU A 263 6.12 -3.68 -17.52
CA LEU A 263 4.82 -4.32 -17.30
C LEU A 263 3.72 -3.70 -18.16
N ARG A 264 3.65 -2.36 -18.22
CA ARG A 264 2.70 -1.67 -19.10
C ARG A 264 2.97 -1.94 -20.58
N ARG A 265 4.25 -2.01 -20.98
CA ARG A 265 4.63 -2.26 -22.38
C ARG A 265 4.31 -3.68 -22.84
N SER A 266 4.38 -4.68 -21.96
CA SER A 266 4.06 -6.06 -22.29
C SER A 266 2.56 -6.33 -22.31
N ALA A 267 1.76 -5.56 -21.58
CA ALA A 267 0.31 -5.69 -21.61
C ALA A 267 -0.23 -5.53 -23.04
N GLN A 268 -1.14 -6.41 -23.43
CA GLN A 268 -1.92 -6.34 -24.66
C GLN A 268 -3.14 -5.45 -24.47
N GLN A 269 -3.77 -5.50 -23.29
CA GLN A 269 -4.98 -4.74 -22.97
C GLN A 269 -4.69 -3.25 -22.74
N HIS A 270 -5.46 -2.39 -23.38
CA HIS A 270 -5.23 -0.95 -23.34
C HIS A 270 -5.40 -0.34 -21.94
N TRP A 271 -6.34 -0.83 -21.12
CA TRP A 271 -6.48 -0.39 -19.73
C TRP A 271 -5.25 -0.78 -18.89
N LEU A 272 -4.72 -2.00 -19.03
CA LEU A 272 -3.50 -2.41 -18.32
C LEU A 272 -2.27 -1.59 -18.74
N LYS A 273 -2.14 -1.27 -20.04
CA LYS A 273 -1.10 -0.35 -20.56
C LYS A 273 -1.16 1.03 -19.91
N ASN A 274 -2.33 1.45 -19.43
CA ASN A 274 -2.58 2.78 -18.91
C ASN A 274 -2.62 2.84 -17.39
N ASN A 275 -3.08 1.77 -16.73
CA ASN A 275 -3.47 1.82 -15.33
C ASN A 275 -2.50 1.09 -14.41
N VAL A 276 -1.63 0.21 -14.93
CA VAL A 276 -0.71 -0.57 -14.09
C VAL A 276 0.48 0.29 -13.64
N HIS A 277 0.67 0.39 -12.33
CA HIS A 277 1.81 1.07 -11.73
C HIS A 277 2.47 0.19 -10.66
N VAL A 278 3.79 0.39 -10.49
CA VAL A 278 4.58 -0.32 -9.48
C VAL A 278 4.93 0.66 -8.38
N TYR A 279 4.75 0.23 -7.14
CA TYR A 279 5.09 0.98 -5.95
C TYR A 279 6.05 0.18 -5.07
N ASN A 280 7.17 0.78 -4.67
CA ASN A 280 8.10 0.18 -3.73
C ASN A 280 7.91 0.75 -2.34
N ARG A 281 8.01 -0.10 -1.32
CA ARG A 281 8.13 0.35 0.06
C ARG A 281 9.42 1.15 0.21
N ILE A 282 9.32 2.34 0.80
CA ILE A 282 10.43 3.30 0.94
C ILE A 282 11.48 2.77 1.93
N SER A 283 11.04 2.17 3.03
CA SER A 283 11.92 1.55 4.03
C SER A 283 11.39 0.18 4.41
N LYS A 284 12.23 -0.86 4.26
CA LYS A 284 11.85 -2.23 4.64
C LYS A 284 11.57 -2.36 6.14
N ASP A 285 12.24 -1.56 6.96
CA ASP A 285 12.07 -1.53 8.42
C ASP A 285 10.75 -0.85 8.84
N SER A 286 10.04 -0.21 7.90
CA SER A 286 8.72 0.36 8.16
C SER A 286 7.62 -0.69 8.22
N LEU A 287 7.91 -1.94 7.87
CA LEU A 287 6.95 -3.04 8.01
C LEU A 287 7.00 -3.57 9.44
N SER A 288 5.93 -3.38 10.18
CA SER A 288 5.68 -4.15 11.40
C SER A 288 4.94 -5.44 11.01
N GLU A 289 5.62 -6.59 11.05
CA GLU A 289 4.96 -7.88 10.83
C GLU A 289 3.89 -8.19 11.90
N LEU A 290 3.92 -7.46 13.01
CA LEU A 290 2.92 -7.52 14.07
C LEU A 290 1.64 -6.75 13.73
N ASP A 291 1.73 -5.84 12.76
CA ASP A 291 0.61 -5.05 12.28
C ASP A 291 -0.20 -5.80 11.23
N ALA A 292 0.39 -6.83 10.61
CA ALA A 292 -0.31 -7.83 9.82
C ALA A 292 -1.28 -8.64 10.67
#